data_AF-A0A2V6AQV0-F1
#
_entry.id   AF-A0A2V6AQV0-F1
#
_cell.length_a   1.000
_cell.length_b   1.000
_cell.length_c   1.000
_cell.angle_alpha   90.00
_cell.angle_beta   90.00
_cell.angle_gamma   90.00
#
_symmetry.space_group_name_H-M   'P 1'
#
loop_
_entity.id
_entity.type
_entity.pdbx_description
1 polymer ?
#
loop_
_entity_poly.entity_id
_entity_poly.type
_entity_poly.pdbx_seq_one_letter_code
_entity_poly.pdbx_strand_id
1 'polypeptide(L)' 'MIEEPYRWVEAIATRRDYIEMQLATGSPVVALGYREGILLLTVGQQKLFEIYDRIALGAIGHPGDIER' A
#
# COMPACT_ATOMS: atom_id res chain seq x y z
N MET A 1 22.04 -23.30 -22.41
CA MET A 1 21.80 -21.86 -22.19
C MET A 1 20.29 -21.62 -22.23
N ILE A 2 19.60 -21.95 -21.13
CA ILE A 2 18.15 -21.73 -20.90
C ILE A 2 18.00 -21.12 -19.48
N GLU A 3 18.97 -20.32 -19.02
CA GLU A 3 18.96 -19.75 -17.66
C GLU A 3 18.20 -18.42 -17.57
N GLU A 4 18.06 -17.71 -18.69
CA GLU A 4 17.43 -16.38 -18.74
C GLU A 4 15.92 -16.36 -18.42
N PRO A 5 15.10 -17.37 -18.82
CA PRO A 5 13.68 -17.41 -18.46
C PRO A 5 13.44 -17.64 -16.95
N TYR A 6 14.31 -18.37 -16.26
CA TYR A 6 14.08 -18.66 -14.84
C TYR A 6 14.40 -17.44 -13.95
N ARG A 7 15.41 -16.66 -14.32
CA ARG A 7 15.82 -15.48 -13.54
C ARG A 7 14.76 -14.38 -13.49
N TRP A 8 13.99 -14.17 -14.56
CA TRP A 8 12.91 -13.17 -14.50
C TRP A 8 11.77 -13.63 -13.59
N VAL A 9 11.42 -14.91 -13.60
CA VAL A 9 10.40 -15.49 -12.72
C VAL A 9 10.81 -15.35 -11.26
N GLU A 10 12.06 -15.72 -10.93
CA GLU A 10 12.62 -15.59 -9.58
C GLU A 10 12.68 -14.13 -9.12
N ALA A 11 13.07 -13.21 -10.01
CA ALA A 11 13.09 -11.79 -9.70
C ALA A 11 11.69 -11.21 -9.45
N ILE A 12 10.67 -11.70 -10.15
CA ILE A 12 9.27 -11.31 -9.87
C ILE A 12 8.79 -11.90 -8.55
N ALA A 13 9.08 -13.18 -8.28
CA ALA A 13 8.72 -13.83 -7.02
C ALA A 13 9.33 -13.08 -5.83
N THR A 14 10.63 -12.79 -5.89
CA THR A 14 11.34 -12.02 -4.85
C THR A 14 10.69 -10.66 -4.59
N ARG A 15 10.29 -9.94 -5.65
CA ARG A 15 9.62 -8.64 -5.50
C ARG A 15 8.23 -8.78 -4.90
N ARG A 16 7.47 -9.81 -5.28
CA ARG A 16 6.14 -10.08 -4.72
C ARG A 16 6.23 -10.34 -3.23
N ASP A 17 7.17 -11.21 -2.82
CA ASP A 17 7.36 -11.57 -1.41
C ASP A 17 7.80 -10.34 -0.59
N TYR A 18 8.64 -9.48 -1.15
CA TYR A 18 9.00 -8.21 -0.53
C TYR A 18 7.77 -7.30 -0.30
N ILE A 19 6.93 -7.10 -1.32
CA ILE A 19 5.71 -6.29 -1.21
C ILE A 19 4.75 -6.89 -0.18
N GLU A 20 4.55 -8.20 -0.22
CA GLU A 20 3.65 -8.92 0.70
C GLU A 20 4.10 -8.73 2.16
N MET A 21 5.41 -8.82 2.43
CA MET A 21 5.97 -8.55 3.75
C MET A 21 5.80 -7.10 4.20
N GLN A 22 5.99 -6.13 3.30
CA GLN A 22 5.77 -4.71 3.61
C GLN A 22 4.29 -4.41 3.92
N LEU A 23 3.36 -5.01 3.17
CA LEU A 23 1.93 -4.85 3.42
C LEU A 23 1.50 -5.51 4.73
N ALA A 24 1.99 -6.72 5.02
CA ALA A 24 1.65 -7.47 6.22
C ALA A 24 2.10 -6.78 7.51
N THR A 25 3.22 -6.06 7.46
CA THR A 25 3.78 -5.32 8.61
C THR A 25 3.28 -3.87 8.69
N GLY A 26 2.63 -3.36 7.65
CA GLY A 26 2.13 -2.00 7.60
C GLY A 26 0.94 -1.78 8.54
N SER A 27 0.91 -0.63 9.23
CA SER A 27 -0.30 -0.22 9.99
C SER A 27 -1.55 -0.23 9.11
N PRO A 28 -2.68 -0.76 9.61
CA PRO A 28 -3.90 -0.90 8.84
C PRO A 28 -4.53 0.47 8.54
N VAL A 29 -5.16 0.56 7.38
CA VAL A 29 -6.04 1.65 6.99
C VAL A 29 -7.43 1.09 6.75
N VAL A 30 -8.44 1.71 7.35
CA VAL A 30 -9.84 1.28 7.26
C VAL A 30 -10.68 2.43 6.72
N ALA A 31 -11.60 2.12 5.81
CA ALA A 31 -12.60 3.03 5.29
C ALA A 31 -14.00 2.48 5.57
N LEU A 32 -14.87 3.32 6.12
CA LEU A 32 -16.27 2.98 6.39
C LEU A 32 -17.19 4.04 5.79
N GLY A 33 -18.09 3.60 4.91
CA GLY A 33 -19.12 4.47 4.33
C GLY A 33 -20.29 4.70 5.30
N TYR A 34 -20.74 5.93 5.36
CA TYR A 34 -21.92 6.40 6.08
C TYR A 34 -22.86 7.14 5.13
N ARG A 35 -24.09 7.43 5.59
CA ARG A 35 -25.10 8.12 4.79
C ARG A 35 -24.61 9.47 4.21
N GLU A 36 -23.81 10.20 4.99
CA GLU A 36 -23.36 11.56 4.64
C GLU A 36 -21.86 11.65 4.35
N GLY A 37 -21.15 10.52 4.17
CA GLY A 37 -19.71 10.57 3.93
C GLY A 37 -18.97 9.28 4.25
N ILE A 38 -17.65 9.41 4.46
CA ILE A 38 -16.75 8.28 4.71
C ILE A 38 -15.92 8.61 5.96
N LEU A 39 -15.79 7.64 6.86
CA LEU A 39 -14.79 7.67 7.92
C LEU A 39 -13.55 6.92 7.44
N LEU A 40 -12.41 7.60 7.40
CA LEU A 40 -11.10 7.00 7.22
C LEU A 40 -10.38 6.93 8.57
N LEU A 41 -9.80 5.77 8.88
CA LEU A 41 -9.09 5.55 10.15
C LEU A 41 -7.78 4.80 9.89
N THR A 42 -6.73 5.22 10.57
CA THR A 42 -5.42 4.56 10.60
C THR A 42 -4.85 4.61 12.03
N VAL A 43 -3.82 3.82 12.30
CA VAL A 43 -3.08 3.83 13.57
C VAL A 43 -1.59 4.07 13.32
N GLY A 44 -0.94 4.78 14.24
CA GLY A 44 0.49 5.12 14.13
C GLY A 44 0.73 6.37 13.30
N GLN A 45 1.66 6.29 12.33
CA GLN A 45 2.06 7.43 11.50
C GLN A 45 0.97 7.85 10.50
N GLN A 46 1.11 9.07 9.96
CA GLN A 46 0.19 9.63 8.98
C GLN A 46 0.17 8.76 7.70
N LYS A 47 -1.03 8.29 7.33
CA LYS A 47 -1.27 7.46 6.14
C LYS A 47 -2.53 7.87 5.37
N LEU A 48 -3.18 8.94 5.82
CA LEU A 48 -4.40 9.48 5.25
C LEU A 48 -4.06 10.87 4.70
N PHE A 49 -4.43 11.12 3.45
CA PHE A 49 -4.11 12.34 2.73
C PHE A 49 -5.36 12.87 2.04
N GLU A 50 -5.61 14.17 2.15
CA GLU A 50 -6.56 14.84 1.26
C GLU A 50 -5.86 15.10 -0.06
N ILE A 51 -6.42 14.62 -1.17
CA ILE A 51 -5.81 14.75 -2.50
C ILE A 51 -6.60 15.70 -3.41
N TYR A 52 -7.88 15.95 -3.09
CA TYR A 52 -8.71 16.93 -3.76
C TYR A 52 -9.94 17.26 -2.92
N ASP A 53 -10.74 18.25 -3.35
CA ASP A 53 -12.05 18.52 -2.76
C ASP A 53 -12.88 17.23 -2.72
N ARG A 54 -13.24 16.82 -1.51
CA ARG A 54 -14.02 15.60 -1.20
C ARG A 54 -13.36 14.29 -1.65
N ILE A 55 -12.05 14.27 -1.89
CA ILE A 55 -11.30 13.06 -2.22
C ILE A 55 -10.12 12.91 -1.27
N ALA A 56 -10.08 11.76 -0.58
CA ALA A 56 -8.99 11.38 0.29
C ALA A 56 -8.40 10.02 -0.13
N LEU A 57 -7.10 9.87 0.11
CA LEU A 57 -6.32 8.66 -0.12
C LEU A 57 -5.88 8.09 1.22
N GLY A 58 -6.11 6.79 1.42
CA GLY A 58 -5.49 6.01 2.47
C GLY A 58 -4.55 4.98 1.88
N ALA A 59 -3.34 4.85 2.39
CA ALA A 59 -2.32 3.96 1.82
C ALA A 59 -1.64 3.08 2.88
N ILE A 60 -1.26 1.86 2.49
CA ILE A 60 -0.48 0.93 3.31
C ILE A 60 0.79 0.58 2.53
N GLY A 61 1.93 0.61 3.21
CA GLY A 61 3.24 0.37 2.62
C GLY A 61 4.31 1.23 3.27
N HIS A 62 5.45 1.33 2.60
CA HIS A 62 6.59 2.12 3.05
C HIS A 62 6.32 3.62 2.86
N PRO A 63 6.53 4.50 3.87
CA PRO A 63 6.18 5.92 3.77
C PRO A 63 6.84 6.64 2.58
N GLY A 64 8.09 6.29 2.27
CA GLY A 64 8.83 6.89 1.15
C GLY A 64 8.25 6.62 -0.24
N ASP A 65 7.43 5.58 -0.40
CA ASP A 65 6.75 5.26 -1.67
C ASP A 65 5.37 5.93 -1.76
N ILE A 66 4.83 6.39 -0.63
CA ILE A 66 3.47 6.93 -0.51
C ILE A 66 3.48 8.46 -0.54
N GLU A 67 4.46 9.08 0.12
CA GLU A 67 4.52 10.53 0.29
C GLU A 67 5.29 11.27 -0.81
N ARG A 68 5.99 10.55 -1.70
CA ARG A 68 6.92 11.13 -2.65
C ARG A 68 6.42 11.11 -4.09
#